data_AF-A0A7L5YGC5-F1
#
_entry.id   AF-A0A7L5YGC5-F1
#
_cell.length_a   1.000
_cell.length_b   1.000
_cell.length_c   1.000
_cell.angle_alpha   90.00
_cell.angle_beta   90.00
_cell.angle_gamma   90.00
#
_symmetry.space_group_name_H-M   'P 1'
#
loop_
_entity.id
_entity.type
_entity.pdbx_description
1 polymer ?
#
loop_
_entity_poly.entity_id
_entity_poly.type
_entity_poly.pdbx_seq_one_letter_code
_entity_poly.pdbx_strand_id
1 'polypeptide(L)'
;MADIVRASRQRNQVTRINSLLVFDGWRFCQTLEGEGAAVCDLADRIREDERHTGFRVLYQDQSSAERQFARSSLDYALSYDDSLDCLAAAQSSDARELLSGLFPGFDCEPACPAL
;
A
#
# COMPACT_ATOMS: atom_id res chain seq x y z
N MET A 1 -6.90 12.30 -6.11
CA MET A 1 -6.94 11.29 -5.02
C MET A 1 -8.20 10.46 -5.05
N ALA A 2 -9.40 11.05 -5.03
CA ALA A 2 -10.66 10.29 -5.04
C ALA A 2 -10.78 9.27 -6.19
N ASP A 3 -10.31 9.59 -7.40
CA ASP A 3 -10.34 8.68 -8.55
C ASP A 3 -9.37 7.49 -8.42
N ILE A 4 -8.21 7.69 -7.78
CA ILE A 4 -7.22 6.63 -7.51
C ILE A 4 -7.81 5.64 -6.51
N VAL A 5 -8.37 6.17 -5.41
CA VAL A 5 -9.01 5.36 -4.37
C VAL A 5 -10.19 4.57 -4.94
N ARG A 6 -11.02 5.18 -5.78
CA ARG A 6 -12.17 4.52 -6.40
C ARG A 6 -11.77 3.43 -7.39
N ALA A 7 -10.82 3.72 -8.29
CA ALA A 7 -10.33 2.75 -9.27
C ALA A 7 -9.63 1.55 -8.60
N SER A 8 -8.81 1.83 -7.57
CA SER A 8 -8.12 0.78 -6.82
C SER A 8 -9.11 -0.06 -6.01
N ARG A 9 -10.12 0.53 -5.36
CA ARG A 9 -11.16 -0.23 -4.64
C ARG A 9 -11.91 -1.21 -5.54
N GLN A 10 -12.39 -0.76 -6.69
CA GLN A 10 -13.16 -1.60 -7.59
C GLN A 10 -12.34 -2.77 -8.14
N ARG A 11 -11.05 -2.54 -8.42
CA ARG A 11 -10.19 -3.58 -8.99
C ARG A 11 -9.66 -4.56 -7.95
N ASN A 12 -9.31 -4.07 -6.77
CA ASN A 12 -8.81 -4.89 -5.66
C ASN A 12 -9.88 -5.86 -5.12
N GLN A 13 -11.16 -5.46 -5.15
CA GLN A 13 -12.27 -6.37 -4.87
C GLN A 13 -12.33 -7.54 -5.87
N VAL A 14 -12.06 -7.28 -7.15
CA VAL A 14 -12.09 -8.30 -8.21
C VAL A 14 -10.87 -9.22 -8.14
N THR A 15 -9.69 -8.68 -7.83
CA THR A 15 -8.43 -9.44 -7.77
C THR A 15 -8.13 -10.04 -6.40
N ARG A 16 -8.97 -9.79 -5.39
CA ARG A 16 -8.76 -10.19 -3.98
C ARG A 16 -7.41 -9.73 -3.42
N ILE A 17 -6.91 -8.60 -3.90
CA ILE A 17 -5.70 -7.96 -3.40
C ILE A 17 -6.11 -7.03 -2.27
N ASN A 18 -5.49 -7.18 -1.12
CA ASN A 18 -5.58 -6.22 -0.04
C ASN A 18 -4.50 -5.17 -0.24
N SER A 19 -4.82 -3.90 0.02
CA SER A 19 -3.83 -2.85 -0.11
C SER A 19 -4.04 -1.72 0.88
N LEU A 20 -2.94 -1.08 1.26
CA LEU A 20 -2.94 0.21 1.92
C LEU A 20 -2.20 1.20 1.05
N LEU A 21 -2.80 2.37 0.85
CA LEU A 21 -2.13 3.51 0.27
C LEU A 21 -1.98 4.60 1.33
N VAL A 22 -0.75 4.95 1.65
CA VAL A 22 -0.39 6.05 2.55
C VAL A 22 0.12 7.22 1.74
N PHE A 23 -0.33 8.42 2.08
CA PHE A 23 0.16 9.66 1.49
C PHE A 23 0.64 10.62 2.58
N ASP A 24 1.89 11.11 2.47
CA ASP A 24 2.52 12.04 3.42
C ASP A 24 2.42 13.53 3.00
N GLY A 25 1.71 13.83 1.90
CA GLY A 25 1.69 15.16 1.29
C GLY A 25 2.66 15.33 0.12
N TRP A 26 3.68 14.48 0.00
CA TRP A 26 4.72 14.56 -1.02
C TRP A 26 4.91 13.25 -1.80
N ARG A 27 4.73 12.10 -1.15
CA ARG A 27 5.00 10.76 -1.65
C ARG A 27 3.87 9.80 -1.32
N PHE A 28 3.81 8.75 -2.11
CA PHE A 28 2.91 7.62 -1.89
C PHE A 28 3.72 6.41 -1.41
N CYS A 29 3.22 5.75 -0.37
CA CYS A 29 3.67 4.42 0.03
C CYS A 29 2.49 3.47 -0.11
N GLN A 30 2.66 2.40 -0.89
CA GLN A 30 1.61 1.42 -1.10
C GLN A 30 2.08 0.02 -0.73
N THR A 31 1.24 -0.71 -0.01
CA THR A 31 1.43 -2.13 0.28
C THR A 31 0.39 -2.94 -0.47
N LEU A 32 0.81 -4.06 -1.04
CA LEU A 32 -0.04 -4.96 -1.82
C LEU A 32 0.13 -6.37 -1.27
N GLU A 33 -0.96 -7.00 -0.86
CA GLU A 33 -1.00 -8.34 -0.30
C GLU A 33 -2.02 -9.19 -1.06
N GLY A 34 -1.64 -10.36 -1.53
CA GLY A 34 -2.51 -11.21 -2.31
C GLY A 34 -1.76 -12.35 -3.00
N GLU A 35 -2.39 -12.93 -4.02
CA GLU A 35 -1.75 -13.92 -4.88
C GLU A 35 -0.59 -13.29 -5.65
N GLY A 36 0.54 -13.99 -5.73
CA GLY A 36 1.81 -13.42 -6.20
C GLY A 36 1.74 -12.87 -7.62
N ALA A 37 1.11 -13.59 -8.56
CA ALA A 37 0.96 -13.10 -9.93
C ALA A 37 0.05 -11.86 -9.98
N ALA A 38 -1.07 -11.87 -9.27
CA ALA A 38 -1.97 -10.73 -9.20
C ALA A 38 -1.32 -9.47 -8.58
N VAL A 39 -0.47 -9.65 -7.56
CA VAL A 39 0.31 -8.57 -6.94
C VAL A 39 1.35 -8.02 -7.93
N CYS A 40 2.10 -8.88 -8.60
CA CYS A 40 3.07 -8.46 -9.63
C CYS A 40 2.39 -7.68 -10.77
N ASP A 41 1.30 -8.21 -11.32
CA ASP A 41 0.52 -7.54 -12.38
C ASP A 41 -0.03 -6.18 -11.95
N LEU A 42 -0.37 -6.02 -10.67
CA LEU A 42 -0.81 -4.73 -10.14
C LEU A 42 0.39 -3.78 -9.95
N ALA A 43 1.50 -4.27 -9.40
CA ALA A 43 2.71 -3.49 -9.21
C ALA A 43 3.29 -2.95 -10.53
N ASP A 44 3.30 -3.75 -11.59
CA ASP A 44 3.76 -3.33 -12.92
C ASP A 44 2.87 -2.23 -13.51
N ARG A 45 1.55 -2.36 -13.37
CA ARG A 45 0.61 -1.32 -13.82
C ARG A 45 0.70 -0.03 -13.01
N ILE A 46 0.96 -0.14 -11.71
CA ILE A 46 1.24 1.04 -10.89
C ILE A 46 2.53 1.67 -11.41
N ARG A 47 3.61 0.91 -11.59
CA ARG A 47 4.90 1.41 -12.08
C ARG A 47 4.79 2.19 -13.40
N GLU A 48 3.89 1.81 -14.30
CA GLU A 48 3.64 2.47 -15.60
C GLU A 48 2.67 3.66 -15.53
N ASP A 49 2.08 3.95 -14.37
CA ASP A 49 1.09 5.00 -14.20
C ASP A 49 1.73 6.40 -14.23
N GLU A 50 1.40 7.20 -15.24
CA GLU A 50 1.96 8.54 -15.47
C GLU A 50 1.66 9.54 -14.34
N ARG A 51 0.75 9.23 -13.42
CA ARG A 51 0.41 10.12 -12.29
C ARG A 51 1.47 10.14 -11.20
N HIS A 52 2.48 9.27 -11.25
CA HIS A 52 3.61 9.31 -10.33
C HIS A 52 4.95 9.01 -11.03
N THR A 53 6.03 9.30 -10.32
CA THR A 53 7.39 9.01 -10.76
C THR A 53 8.20 8.44 -9.59
N GLY A 54 9.33 7.79 -9.88
CA GLY A 54 10.23 7.30 -8.83
C GLY A 54 9.72 6.06 -8.10
N PHE A 55 8.92 5.22 -8.79
CA PHE A 55 8.45 3.96 -8.25
C PHE A 55 9.63 3.08 -7.80
N ARG A 56 9.62 2.67 -6.53
CA ARG A 56 10.64 1.83 -5.91
C ARG A 56 9.98 0.78 -5.03
N VAL A 57 10.41 -0.47 -5.19
CA VAL A 57 10.03 -1.56 -4.29
C VAL A 57 10.94 -1.49 -3.07
N LEU A 58 10.37 -1.24 -1.91
CA LEU A 58 11.11 -1.21 -0.64
C LEU A 58 11.30 -2.63 -0.07
N TYR A 59 10.24 -3.44 -0.15
CA TYR A 59 10.20 -4.81 0.34
C TYR A 59 9.28 -5.66 -0.53
N GLN A 60 9.68 -6.91 -0.77
CA GLN A 60 8.88 -7.91 -1.46
C GLN A 60 9.13 -9.26 -0.78
N ASP A 61 8.06 -9.97 -0.46
CA ASP A 61 8.12 -11.33 0.05
C ASP A 61 7.10 -12.21 -0.67
N GLN A 62 7.53 -13.43 -0.99
CA GLN A 62 6.73 -14.44 -1.67
C GLN A 62 6.35 -15.60 -0.73
N SER A 63 6.90 -15.64 0.48
CA SER A 63 6.77 -16.76 1.43
C SER A 63 5.74 -16.54 2.54
N SER A 64 5.30 -15.31 2.81
CA SER A 64 4.33 -15.06 3.88
C SER A 64 2.92 -15.52 3.49
N ALA A 65 2.48 -16.64 4.06
CA ALA A 65 1.10 -17.11 4.01
C ALA A 65 0.15 -16.30 4.91
N GLU A 66 0.70 -15.45 5.78
CA GLU A 66 -0.05 -14.62 6.71
C GLU A 66 -0.32 -13.23 6.12
N ARG A 67 -1.59 -12.83 6.11
CA ARG A 67 -1.99 -11.45 5.85
C ARG A 67 -1.45 -10.61 7.00
N GLN A 68 -0.41 -9.82 6.77
CA GLN A 68 0.21 -9.03 7.84
C GLN A 68 -0.72 -7.91 8.30
N PHE A 69 -1.64 -7.51 7.43
CA PHE A 69 -2.65 -6.52 7.74
C PHE A 69 -4.03 -7.08 7.45
N ALA A 70 -4.88 -7.16 8.49
CA ALA A 70 -6.27 -7.59 8.38
C ALA A 70 -7.13 -6.51 7.67
N ARG A 71 -6.84 -6.27 6.38
CA ARG A 71 -7.34 -5.12 5.61
C ARG A 71 -8.53 -5.42 4.72
N SER A 72 -9.18 -4.34 4.33
CA SER A 72 -10.15 -4.29 3.25
C SER A 72 -9.46 -4.23 1.87
N SER A 73 -10.25 -4.17 0.80
CA SER A 73 -9.76 -4.12 -0.59
C SER A 73 -8.87 -2.89 -0.86
N LEU A 74 -9.06 -1.79 -0.14
CA LEU A 74 -8.15 -0.64 -0.13
C LEU A 74 -8.43 0.23 1.09
N ASP A 75 -7.46 0.25 2.00
CA ASP A 75 -7.39 1.26 3.04
C ASP A 75 -6.58 2.47 2.50
N TYR A 76 -7.01 3.67 2.83
CA TYR A 76 -6.28 4.89 2.53
C TYR A 76 -5.95 5.59 3.85
N ALA A 77 -4.70 6.00 4.01
CA ALA A 77 -4.27 6.72 5.20
C ALA A 77 -3.47 7.96 4.86
N LEU A 78 -3.59 8.97 5.73
CA LEU A 78 -2.74 10.14 5.73
C LEU A 78 -1.70 10.01 6.84
N SER A 79 -0.46 10.33 6.50
CA SER A 79 0.62 10.54 7.47
C SER A 79 0.99 12.02 7.39
N TYR A 80 1.06 12.68 8.55
CA TYR A 80 1.37 14.11 8.63
C TYR A 80 2.78 14.36 9.19
N ASP A 81 3.58 13.30 9.31
CA ASP A 81 4.91 13.30 9.89
C ASP A 81 5.94 12.74 8.89
N ASP A 82 7.21 12.82 9.27
CA ASP A 82 8.32 12.32 8.47
C ASP A 82 8.47 10.78 8.57
N SER A 83 7.44 10.05 9.02
CA SER A 83 7.52 8.60 9.23
C SER A 83 7.85 7.82 7.96
N LEU A 84 7.43 8.34 6.78
CA LEU A 84 7.77 7.72 5.50
C LEU A 84 9.25 7.92 5.10
N ASP A 85 9.99 8.86 5.71
CA ASP A 85 11.43 9.04 5.43
C ASP A 85 12.24 7.84 5.92
N CYS A 86 11.95 7.35 7.12
CA CYS A 86 12.59 6.16 7.67
C CYS A 86 12.33 4.94 6.78
N LEU A 87 11.11 4.78 6.27
CA LEU A 87 10.75 3.73 5.31
C LEU A 87 11.49 3.89 3.98
N ALA A 88 11.61 5.11 3.46
CA ALA A 88 12.31 5.38 2.22
C ALA A 88 13.83 5.14 2.33
N ALA A 89 14.41 5.33 3.52
CA ALA A 89 15.82 5.07 3.80
C ALA A 89 16.09 3.60 4.21
N ALA A 90 15.05 2.83 4.55
CA ALA A 90 15.19 1.47 5.02
C ALA A 90 15.73 0.52 3.94
N GLN A 91 16.51 -0.46 4.38
CA GLN A 91 16.82 -1.64 3.57
C GLN A 91 15.66 -2.64 3.64
N SER A 92 15.61 -3.58 2.70
CA SER A 92 14.45 -4.47 2.54
C SER A 92 14.08 -5.26 3.79
N SER A 93 15.06 -5.70 4.60
CA SER A 93 14.79 -6.44 5.84
C SER A 93 14.06 -5.59 6.89
N ASP A 94 14.37 -4.30 6.95
CA ASP A 94 13.97 -3.40 8.03
C ASP A 94 12.70 -2.64 7.66
N ALA A 95 12.47 -2.45 6.36
CA ALA A 95 11.28 -1.79 5.83
C ALA A 95 9.98 -2.45 6.32
N ARG A 96 9.97 -3.78 6.46
CA ARG A 96 8.81 -4.53 6.97
C ARG A 96 8.48 -4.17 8.43
N GLU A 97 9.49 -4.15 9.28
CA GLU A 97 9.33 -3.89 10.71
C GLU A 97 8.97 -2.42 10.97
N LEU A 98 9.61 -1.50 10.26
CA LEU A 98 9.30 -0.07 10.31
C LEU A 98 7.86 0.19 9.86
N LEU A 99 7.44 -0.39 8.75
CA LEU A 99 6.07 -0.26 8.26
C LEU A 99 5.08 -0.76 9.33
N SER A 100 5.37 -1.91 9.94
CA SER A 100 4.57 -2.52 11.01
C SER A 100 4.41 -1.60 12.22
N GLY A 101 5.49 -0.90 12.61
CA GLY A 101 5.48 0.06 13.72
C GLY A 101 4.73 1.36 13.43
N LEU A 102 4.57 1.73 12.16
CA LEU A 102 3.91 2.97 11.74
C LEU A 102 2.39 2.84 11.61
N PHE A 103 1.85 1.63 11.51
CA PHE A 103 0.40 1.42 11.38
C PHE A 103 -0.47 2.06 12.46
N PRO A 104 -0.12 2.00 13.76
CA PRO A 104 -0.95 2.59 14.80
C PRO A 104 -1.10 4.12 14.67
N GLY A 105 -0.16 4.77 13.98
CA GLY A 105 -0.14 6.22 13.78
C GLY A 105 -0.85 6.70 12.52
N PHE A 106 -1.26 5.80 11.62
CA PHE A 106 -1.92 6.17 10.39
C PHE A 106 -3.40 6.48 10.61
N ASP A 107 -3.82 7.69 10.20
CA ASP A 107 -5.21 8.08 10.19
C ASP A 107 -5.90 7.42 8.98
N CYS A 108 -6.42 6.21 9.21
CA CYS A 108 -7.06 5.41 8.19
C CYS A 108 -8.49 5.93 7.95
N GLU A 109 -8.82 6.28 6.72
CA GLU A 109 -10.21 6.55 6.37
C GLU A 109 -11.08 5.33 6.73
N PRO A 110 -12.28 5.53 7.30
CA PRO A 110 -13.16 4.42 7.61
C PRO A 110 -13.43 3.62 6.35
N ALA A 111 -13.23 2.30 6.43
CA ALA A 111 -13.54 1.39 5.33
C ALA A 111 -14.95 1.71 4.84
N CYS A 112 -15.09 2.05 3.55
CA CYS A 112 -16.41 2.28 2.97
C CYS A 112 -17.28 1.07 3.30
N PRO A 113 -18.42 1.24 3.99
CA PRO A 113 -19.29 0.12 4.30
C PRO A 113 -19.65 -0.56 2.99
N ALA A 114 -19.50 -1.88 2.95
CA ALA A 114 -19.93 -2.68 1.81
C ALA A 114 -21.41 -2.38 1.56
N LEU A 115 -21.72 -1.85 0.38
CA LEU A 115 -23.09 -1.72 -0.13
C LEU A 115 -23.69 -3.10 -0.36
#